data_AF-A0A949FT06-F1
#
_entry.id   AF-A0A949FT06-F1
#
_cell.length_a   1.000
_cell.length_b   1.000
_cell.length_c   1.000
_cell.angle_alpha   90.00
_cell.angle_beta   90.00
_cell.angle_gamma   90.00
#
_symmetry.space_group_name_H-M   'P 1'
#
loop_
_entity.id
_entity.type
_entity.pdbx_description
1 polymer ?
#
loop_
_entity_poly.entity_id
_entity_poly.type
_entity_poly.pdbx_seq_one_letter_code
_entity_poly.pdbx_strand_id
1 'polypeptide(L)'
;GSKDLEFGKAIYQGYCIDCHGSDGNHPNLPTARAFGNQPLKFGADPYQMFMTITTGRGLMGAMSHLNPLQRYQVIHYIREILMKPSNPSYRPIDKPYLSSLPEGTDNGERITSIERDFGASLCSQLGREFESVLTTKVGDWTISYDLHSMNTAGLWRGGFLNIQETQHALARGEGTVMPAGKLEKGLQGWQWGYDGTLDYSRENVLPRGPLPEKWMRFNGYYVHSGIPILSYTIDGREILEMPSAGSLADGIDRVLELGAGNELLLGIADWSGYDPDAKIVIEKDRASMELPDEPGEQPSRISVQVHGPLETRLYLDTKRRLVLSIPESQKSQQLVVSILKGPYESTVSAAGKKTAELGTLIQGGPSQWQETLTTLGYKGLEQDGYALDTLTIPESNPWNAWLRTAALDFLPDGRMLVSMYGGDLWLVDGIDDELLQLRWKRFASGLYEPLGIRVVGQQILVNCKDRIVRLHDLNGDDEADFYENVSDDTDVSVNFHAFN
;
A
#
# COMPACT_ATOMS: atom_id res chain seq x y z
N GLY A 1 -36.34 4.24 7.67
CA GLY A 1 -37.01 4.06 8.97
C GLY A 1 -36.34 4.90 10.05
N SER A 2 -36.70 4.76 11.32
CA SER A 2 -36.09 5.57 12.41
C SER A 2 -34.57 5.36 12.53
N LYS A 3 -34.10 4.11 12.37
CA LYS A 3 -32.66 3.79 12.33
C LYS A 3 -31.94 4.50 11.18
N ASP A 4 -32.49 4.44 9.96
CA ASP A 4 -31.90 5.11 8.79
C ASP A 4 -31.83 6.63 8.95
N LEU A 5 -32.82 7.21 9.63
CA LEU A 5 -32.86 8.64 9.92
C LEU A 5 -31.75 9.03 10.91
N GLU A 6 -31.50 8.21 11.93
CA GLU A 6 -30.43 8.40 12.91
C GLU A 6 -29.04 8.24 12.27
N PHE A 7 -28.83 7.20 11.48
CA PHE A 7 -27.59 7.02 10.70
C PHE A 7 -27.37 8.17 9.71
N GLY A 8 -28.41 8.58 8.98
CA GLY A 8 -28.36 9.70 8.06
C GLY A 8 -27.98 11.01 8.75
N LYS A 9 -28.45 11.23 9.98
CA LYS A 9 -28.05 12.38 10.81
C LYS A 9 -26.57 12.33 11.15
N ALA A 10 -26.06 11.17 11.58
CA ALA A 10 -24.64 11.01 11.92
C ALA A 10 -23.75 11.29 10.70
N ILE A 11 -24.13 10.78 9.52
CA ILE A 11 -23.41 11.05 8.25
C ILE A 11 -23.45 12.54 7.92
N TYR A 12 -24.62 13.19 8.02
CA TYR A 12 -24.74 14.63 7.76
C TYR A 12 -23.84 15.46 8.69
N GLN A 13 -23.83 15.13 9.98
CA GLN A 13 -23.00 15.79 10.98
C GLN A 13 -21.51 15.51 10.80
N GLY A 14 -21.14 14.35 10.27
CA GLY A 14 -19.73 14.01 10.02
C GLY A 14 -19.15 14.62 8.75
N TYR A 15 -19.96 14.77 7.69
CA TYR A 15 -19.43 15.07 6.35
C TYR A 15 -20.07 16.25 5.63
N CYS A 16 -21.26 16.71 6.03
CA CYS A 16 -22.04 17.69 5.27
C CYS A 16 -22.19 19.04 5.99
N ILE A 17 -22.20 19.02 7.32
CA ILE A 17 -22.51 20.17 8.18
C ILE A 17 -21.53 21.34 7.98
N ASP A 18 -20.25 21.06 7.75
CA ASP A 18 -19.21 22.10 7.63
C ASP A 18 -19.44 22.99 6.42
N CYS A 19 -20.09 22.48 5.37
CA CYS A 19 -20.45 23.26 4.18
C CYS A 19 -21.88 23.78 4.24
N HIS A 20 -22.84 22.92 4.60
CA HIS A 20 -24.27 23.18 4.46
C HIS A 20 -24.96 23.72 5.71
N GLY A 21 -24.24 23.83 6.83
CA GLY A 21 -24.78 24.28 8.10
C GLY A 21 -25.63 23.21 8.81
N SER A 22 -25.95 23.44 10.07
CA SER A 22 -26.62 22.47 10.94
C SER A 22 -28.14 22.45 10.82
N ASP A 23 -28.74 23.55 10.37
CA ASP A 23 -30.19 23.79 10.41
C ASP A 23 -30.85 23.76 9.03
N GLY A 24 -30.07 23.53 7.97
CA GLY A 24 -30.52 23.53 6.59
C GLY A 24 -30.88 24.91 6.02
N ASN A 25 -30.83 25.99 6.79
CA ASN A 25 -31.22 27.33 6.36
C ASN A 25 -30.04 28.30 6.27
N HIS A 26 -29.00 28.08 7.07
CA HIS A 26 -27.80 28.92 7.14
C HIS A 26 -26.55 28.11 6.78
N PRO A 27 -26.21 28.00 5.48
CA PRO A 27 -25.01 27.31 5.07
C PRO A 27 -23.75 28.08 5.50
N ASN A 28 -22.71 27.33 5.88
CA ASN A 28 -21.42 27.89 6.27
C ASN A 28 -20.61 28.38 5.07
N LEU A 29 -20.82 27.80 3.89
CA LEU A 29 -20.18 28.23 2.64
C LEU A 29 -21.17 29.02 1.75
N PRO A 30 -20.78 30.20 1.21
CA PRO A 30 -21.64 30.99 0.32
C PRO A 30 -22.08 30.25 -0.95
N THR A 31 -21.31 29.27 -1.40
CA THR A 31 -21.59 28.47 -2.60
C THR A 31 -22.49 27.27 -2.31
N ALA A 32 -22.62 26.86 -1.04
CA ALA A 32 -23.48 25.76 -0.63
C ALA A 32 -24.95 26.18 -0.60
N ARG A 33 -25.84 25.21 -0.83
CA ARG A 33 -27.29 25.45 -0.86
C ARG A 33 -27.89 25.23 0.52
N ALA A 34 -28.81 26.13 0.88
CA ALA A 34 -29.66 26.00 2.04
C ALA A 34 -30.83 25.04 1.73
N PHE A 35 -30.77 23.82 2.26
CA PHE A 35 -31.77 22.78 2.03
C PHE A 35 -33.19 23.17 2.44
N GLY A 36 -33.38 24.05 3.41
CA GLY A 36 -34.70 24.42 3.92
C GLY A 36 -35.39 25.51 3.11
N ASN A 37 -34.66 26.37 2.39
CA ASN A 37 -35.24 27.58 1.81
C ASN A 37 -34.76 27.93 0.39
N GLN A 38 -33.82 27.18 -0.18
CA GLN A 38 -33.36 27.37 -1.56
C GLN A 38 -33.72 26.21 -2.48
N PRO A 39 -33.97 26.47 -3.78
CA PRO A 39 -34.14 25.40 -4.76
C PRO A 39 -32.82 24.66 -4.99
N LEU A 40 -32.88 23.33 -5.06
CA LEU A 40 -31.73 22.50 -5.40
C LEU A 40 -31.49 22.53 -6.91
N LYS A 41 -30.27 22.93 -7.30
CA LYS A 41 -29.87 23.10 -8.71
C LYS A 41 -29.88 21.82 -9.53
N PHE A 42 -29.62 20.69 -8.89
CA PHE A 42 -29.40 19.39 -9.55
C PHE A 42 -30.51 18.40 -9.26
N GLY A 43 -31.74 18.90 -9.07
CA GLY A 43 -32.89 18.08 -8.69
C GLY A 43 -33.03 17.95 -7.18
N ALA A 44 -34.29 17.77 -6.77
CA ALA A 44 -34.70 17.73 -5.38
C ALA A 44 -35.43 16.45 -5.02
N ASP A 45 -35.45 15.44 -5.90
CA ASP A 45 -35.93 14.09 -5.61
C ASP A 45 -34.80 13.19 -5.08
N PRO A 46 -35.11 12.09 -4.36
CA PRO A 46 -34.09 11.23 -3.78
C PRO A 46 -33.05 10.70 -4.78
N TYR A 47 -33.45 10.37 -6.01
CA TYR A 47 -32.55 9.79 -7.00
C TYR A 47 -31.58 10.83 -7.57
N GLN A 48 -32.05 12.03 -7.87
CA GLN A 48 -31.16 13.12 -8.32
C GLN A 48 -30.21 13.59 -7.22
N MET A 49 -30.69 13.63 -5.96
CA MET A 49 -29.81 13.85 -4.81
C MET A 49 -28.77 12.73 -4.67
N PHE A 50 -29.17 11.48 -4.87
CA PHE A 50 -28.26 10.33 -4.89
C PHE A 50 -27.18 10.47 -5.96
N MET A 51 -27.55 10.87 -7.17
CA MET A 51 -26.59 11.10 -8.26
C MET A 51 -25.64 12.26 -7.95
N THR A 52 -26.15 13.33 -7.33
CA THR A 52 -25.33 14.47 -6.89
C THR A 52 -24.29 14.05 -5.86
N ILE A 53 -24.68 13.29 -4.84
CA ILE A 53 -23.75 12.77 -3.82
C ILE A 53 -22.78 11.74 -4.43
N THR A 54 -23.25 10.93 -5.38
CA THR A 54 -22.46 9.87 -6.02
C THR A 54 -21.37 10.41 -6.94
N THR A 55 -21.69 11.45 -7.73
CA THR A 55 -20.80 11.94 -8.80
C THR A 55 -20.18 13.29 -8.50
N GLY A 56 -20.63 13.98 -7.45
CA GLY A 56 -20.29 15.38 -7.22
C GLY A 56 -20.94 16.31 -8.26
N ARG A 57 -21.08 17.58 -7.91
CA ARG A 57 -21.61 18.62 -8.82
C ARG A 57 -21.06 20.00 -8.44
N GLY A 58 -20.55 20.73 -9.42
CA GLY A 58 -19.95 22.05 -9.18
C GLY A 58 -18.75 21.94 -8.22
N LEU A 59 -18.76 22.73 -7.14
CA LEU A 59 -17.71 22.70 -6.11
C LEU A 59 -17.92 21.59 -5.05
N MET A 60 -19.01 20.84 -5.12
CA MET A 60 -19.25 19.71 -4.21
C MET A 60 -18.62 18.45 -4.80
N GLY A 61 -17.56 17.95 -4.16
CA GLY A 61 -16.92 16.67 -4.52
C GLY A 61 -17.86 15.48 -4.35
N ALA A 62 -17.57 14.39 -5.06
CA ALA A 62 -18.28 13.12 -4.91
C ALA A 62 -18.02 12.51 -3.52
N MET A 63 -19.07 12.04 -2.85
CA MET A 63 -18.95 11.30 -1.59
C MET A 63 -18.77 9.81 -1.87
N SER A 64 -17.70 9.49 -2.60
CA SER A 64 -17.38 8.13 -3.05
C SER A 64 -17.19 7.14 -1.91
N HIS A 65 -16.75 7.61 -0.74
CA HIS A 65 -16.57 6.84 0.48
C HIS A 65 -17.89 6.32 1.10
N LEU A 66 -19.05 6.91 0.75
CA LEU A 66 -20.34 6.40 1.21
C LEU A 66 -20.84 5.32 0.25
N ASN A 67 -21.28 4.18 0.79
CA ASN A 67 -21.98 3.17 -0.01
C ASN A 67 -23.38 3.67 -0.42
N PRO A 68 -24.05 3.03 -1.40
CA PRO A 68 -25.35 3.51 -1.87
C PRO A 68 -26.42 3.63 -0.77
N LEU A 69 -26.44 2.71 0.20
CA LEU A 69 -27.36 2.77 1.35
C LEU A 69 -27.11 4.02 2.21
N GLN A 70 -25.86 4.28 2.57
CA GLN A 70 -25.46 5.45 3.35
C GLN A 70 -25.81 6.77 2.65
N ARG A 71 -25.64 6.83 1.32
CA ARG A 71 -26.07 7.99 0.52
C ARG A 71 -27.57 8.20 0.63
N TYR A 72 -28.38 7.14 0.54
CA TYR A 72 -29.83 7.26 0.74
C TYR A 72 -30.21 7.61 2.19
N GLN A 73 -29.47 7.13 3.19
CA GLN A 73 -29.70 7.48 4.60
C GLN A 73 -29.49 8.98 4.85
N VAL A 74 -28.38 9.58 4.37
CA VAL A 74 -28.16 11.02 4.52
C VAL A 74 -29.20 11.84 3.72
N ILE A 75 -29.59 11.37 2.54
CA ILE A 75 -30.69 11.98 1.77
C ILE A 75 -32.00 11.93 2.55
N HIS A 76 -32.31 10.80 3.18
CA HIS A 76 -33.50 10.65 3.99
C HIS A 76 -33.52 11.67 5.13
N TYR A 77 -32.40 11.85 5.84
CA TYR A 77 -32.26 12.88 6.86
C TYR A 77 -32.45 14.31 6.30
N ILE A 78 -31.74 14.67 5.23
CA ILE A 78 -31.86 15.99 4.61
C ILE A 78 -33.32 16.27 4.22
N ARG A 79 -33.98 15.30 3.58
CA ARG A 79 -35.35 15.47 3.11
C ARG A 79 -36.35 15.60 4.26
N GLU A 80 -36.32 14.69 5.22
CA GLU A 80 -37.33 14.63 6.28
C GLU A 80 -37.14 15.71 7.35
N ILE A 81 -35.89 16.08 7.66
CA ILE A 81 -35.59 17.02 8.75
C ILE A 81 -35.34 18.43 8.20
N LEU A 82 -34.55 18.58 7.13
CA LEU A 82 -34.12 19.91 6.67
C LEU A 82 -35.04 20.49 5.60
N MET A 83 -35.55 19.67 4.68
CA MET A 83 -36.38 20.14 3.56
C MET A 83 -37.87 20.16 3.90
N LYS A 84 -38.43 19.07 4.45
CA LYS A 84 -39.87 18.90 4.68
C LYS A 84 -40.54 20.06 5.45
N PRO A 85 -39.92 20.70 6.44
CA PRO A 85 -40.56 21.79 7.17
C PRO A 85 -40.83 23.04 6.33
N SER A 86 -40.00 23.34 5.33
CA SER A 86 -39.99 24.68 4.72
C SER A 86 -39.63 24.73 3.23
N ASN A 87 -39.04 23.69 2.63
CA ASN A 87 -38.59 23.74 1.25
C ASN A 87 -39.74 23.41 0.27
N PRO A 88 -40.09 24.33 -0.65
CA PRO A 88 -41.19 24.14 -1.59
C PRO A 88 -40.94 23.03 -2.64
N SER A 89 -39.69 22.58 -2.79
CA SER A 89 -39.31 21.46 -3.66
C SER A 89 -39.47 20.09 -2.98
N TYR A 90 -39.74 20.02 -1.67
CA TYR A 90 -40.00 18.74 -1.00
C TYR A 90 -41.27 18.08 -1.53
N ARG A 91 -41.17 16.79 -1.87
CA ARG A 91 -42.30 15.94 -2.26
C ARG A 91 -42.23 14.61 -1.51
N PRO A 92 -43.34 14.08 -0.99
CA PRO A 92 -43.37 12.75 -0.41
C PRO A 92 -43.06 11.70 -1.48
N ILE A 93 -42.41 10.61 -1.07
CA ILE A 93 -42.12 9.47 -1.94
C ILE A 93 -43.39 8.64 -2.09
N ASP A 94 -43.82 8.38 -3.32
CA ASP A 94 -45.01 7.59 -3.63
C ASP A 94 -44.71 6.42 -4.59
N LYS A 95 -45.71 5.57 -4.81
CA LYS A 95 -45.57 4.40 -5.70
C LYS A 95 -45.23 4.80 -7.14
N PRO A 96 -45.89 5.79 -7.77
CA PRO A 96 -45.52 6.25 -9.11
C PRO A 96 -44.06 6.67 -9.23
N TYR A 97 -43.53 7.44 -8.27
CA TYR A 97 -42.12 7.79 -8.25
C TYR A 97 -41.24 6.55 -8.16
N LEU A 98 -41.51 5.63 -7.22
CA LEU A 98 -40.72 4.40 -7.06
C LEU A 98 -40.73 3.54 -8.34
N SER A 99 -41.87 3.47 -9.03
CA SER A 99 -42.01 2.76 -10.31
C SER A 99 -41.31 3.46 -11.49
N SER A 100 -40.97 4.75 -11.35
CA SER A 100 -40.23 5.50 -12.37
C SER A 100 -38.71 5.37 -12.26
N LEU A 101 -38.22 4.81 -11.15
CA LEU A 101 -36.80 4.66 -10.89
C LEU A 101 -36.19 3.53 -11.75
N PRO A 102 -34.89 3.62 -12.09
CA PRO A 102 -34.15 2.50 -12.63
C PRO A 102 -34.23 1.28 -11.71
N GLU A 103 -34.23 0.08 -12.29
CA GLU A 103 -34.20 -1.17 -11.53
C GLU A 103 -32.89 -1.26 -10.72
N GLY A 104 -33.02 -1.54 -9.42
CA GLY A 104 -31.88 -1.67 -8.51
C GLY A 104 -31.15 -3.00 -8.71
N THR A 105 -29.83 -3.00 -8.49
CA THR A 105 -28.98 -4.19 -8.67
C THR A 105 -28.72 -4.96 -7.37
N ASP A 106 -28.76 -4.28 -6.21
CA ASP A 106 -28.55 -4.87 -4.88
C ASP A 106 -29.17 -3.98 -3.78
N ASN A 107 -28.93 -4.33 -2.51
CA ASN A 107 -29.43 -3.60 -1.34
C ASN A 107 -28.65 -2.31 -1.00
N GLY A 108 -27.60 -1.97 -1.78
CA GLY A 108 -26.80 -0.78 -1.61
C GLY A 108 -25.80 -0.83 -0.44
N GLU A 109 -25.65 -1.97 0.24
CA GLU A 109 -24.66 -2.14 1.31
C GLU A 109 -23.25 -2.40 0.77
N ARG A 110 -23.15 -2.75 -0.52
CA ARG A 110 -21.89 -3.08 -1.17
C ARG A 110 -20.97 -1.85 -1.21
N ILE A 111 -19.84 -1.96 -0.52
CA ILE A 111 -18.68 -1.12 -0.80
C ILE A 111 -18.02 -1.72 -2.04
N THR A 112 -18.15 -1.05 -3.18
CA THR A 112 -17.39 -1.41 -4.39
C THR A 112 -15.93 -1.03 -4.18
N SER A 113 -15.19 -1.90 -3.51
CA SER A 113 -13.74 -1.85 -3.43
C SER A 113 -13.19 -2.31 -4.77
N ILE A 114 -13.02 -1.38 -5.71
CA ILE A 114 -12.16 -1.65 -6.87
C ILE A 114 -10.73 -1.63 -6.34
N GLU A 115 -9.99 -2.72 -6.58
CA GLU A 115 -8.60 -2.83 -6.12
C GLU A 115 -7.78 -1.73 -6.81
N ARG A 116 -7.14 -0.89 -6.00
CA ARG A 116 -6.17 0.10 -6.47
C ARG A 116 -4.88 -0.62 -6.80
N ASP A 117 -4.32 -0.31 -7.96
CA ASP A 117 -2.97 -0.73 -8.30
C ASP A 117 -1.96 0.16 -7.57
N PHE A 118 -1.11 -0.44 -6.74
CA PHE A 118 -0.03 0.23 -6.02
C PHE A 118 1.33 0.01 -6.69
N GLY A 119 1.38 -0.61 -7.87
CA GLY A 119 2.62 -1.08 -8.50
C GLY A 119 3.16 -2.33 -7.81
N ALA A 120 4.48 -2.51 -7.85
CA ALA A 120 5.14 -3.68 -7.28
C ALA A 120 4.94 -3.83 -5.76
N SER A 121 4.81 -2.74 -5.01
CA SER A 121 4.75 -2.77 -3.55
C SER A 121 4.09 -1.52 -2.96
N LEU A 122 3.66 -1.59 -1.71
CA LEU A 122 3.20 -0.44 -0.93
C LEU A 122 4.04 -0.26 0.33
N CYS A 123 4.62 0.93 0.50
CA CYS A 123 5.16 1.42 1.75
C CYS A 123 4.08 2.04 2.63
N SER A 124 4.02 1.62 3.89
CA SER A 124 3.07 2.13 4.89
C SER A 124 3.51 1.71 6.29
N GLN A 125 2.79 2.11 7.34
CA GLN A 125 2.76 1.32 8.58
C GLN A 125 2.03 -0.02 8.32
N LEU A 126 2.22 -1.02 9.18
CA LEU A 126 1.35 -2.20 9.26
C LEU A 126 0.80 -2.33 10.68
N GLY A 127 -0.50 -2.10 10.81
CA GLY A 127 -1.16 -1.96 12.10
C GLY A 127 -0.57 -0.85 12.96
N ARG A 128 -0.45 -1.12 14.25
CA ARG A 128 0.23 -0.21 15.19
C ARG A 128 1.56 -0.80 15.64
N GLU A 129 1.94 -1.93 15.07
CA GLU A 129 3.09 -2.73 15.45
C GLU A 129 4.33 -2.40 14.62
N PHE A 130 4.16 -1.97 13.37
CA PHE A 130 5.26 -1.64 12.48
C PHE A 130 5.06 -0.28 11.84
N GLU A 131 6.01 0.62 12.04
CA GLU A 131 5.91 2.01 11.60
C GLU A 131 6.28 2.21 10.13
N SER A 132 7.21 1.42 9.60
CA SER A 132 7.60 1.44 8.20
C SER A 132 7.78 0.02 7.66
N VAL A 133 6.92 -0.37 6.72
CA VAL A 133 7.00 -1.64 6.02
C VAL A 133 6.98 -1.44 4.52
N LEU A 134 7.55 -2.38 3.77
CA LEU A 134 7.27 -2.59 2.34
C LEU A 134 6.47 -3.87 2.17
N THR A 135 5.25 -3.77 1.65
CA THR A 135 4.38 -4.93 1.43
C THR A 135 4.25 -5.22 -0.06
N THR A 136 4.46 -6.48 -0.45
CA THR A 136 4.39 -6.94 -1.84
C THR A 136 3.55 -8.20 -1.96
N LYS A 137 2.89 -8.36 -3.10
CA LYS A 137 2.14 -9.57 -3.47
C LYS A 137 3.02 -10.47 -4.32
N VAL A 138 2.97 -11.77 -4.08
CA VAL A 138 3.84 -12.79 -4.71
C VAL A 138 3.01 -14.05 -4.94
N GLY A 139 2.40 -14.14 -6.13
CA GLY A 139 1.38 -15.15 -6.40
C GLY A 139 0.20 -14.99 -5.42
N ASP A 140 -0.14 -16.05 -4.71
CA ASP A 140 -1.21 -16.05 -3.69
C ASP A 140 -0.76 -15.55 -2.32
N TRP A 141 0.54 -15.31 -2.15
CA TRP A 141 1.13 -14.80 -0.92
C TRP A 141 1.20 -13.28 -0.94
N THR A 142 1.11 -12.71 0.26
CA THR A 142 1.50 -11.32 0.53
C THR A 142 2.52 -11.34 1.65
N ILE A 143 3.59 -10.59 1.45
CA ILE A 143 4.75 -10.52 2.33
C ILE A 143 5.05 -9.06 2.64
N SER A 144 5.30 -8.77 3.90
CA SER A 144 5.58 -7.44 4.42
C SER A 144 6.91 -7.46 5.17
N TYR A 145 7.81 -6.58 4.76
CA TYR A 145 9.15 -6.41 5.32
C TYR A 145 9.16 -5.18 6.21
N ASP A 146 9.61 -5.32 7.45
CA ASP A 146 9.91 -4.18 8.31
C ASP A 146 11.18 -3.49 7.80
N LEU A 147 11.06 -2.25 7.32
CA LEU A 147 12.17 -1.53 6.72
C LEU A 147 13.18 -1.00 7.74
N HIS A 148 12.85 -1.04 9.03
CA HIS A 148 13.78 -0.70 10.10
C HIS A 148 14.68 -1.87 10.53
N SER A 149 14.33 -3.11 10.15
CA SER A 149 15.07 -4.31 10.59
C SER A 149 15.29 -5.38 9.52
N MET A 150 14.65 -5.27 8.36
CA MET A 150 14.47 -6.32 7.34
C MET A 150 13.90 -7.64 7.85
N ASN A 151 13.30 -7.65 9.04
CA ASN A 151 12.52 -8.78 9.50
C ASN A 151 11.20 -8.84 8.74
N THR A 152 10.53 -9.99 8.80
CA THR A 152 9.16 -10.09 8.27
C THR A 152 8.16 -9.55 9.26
N ALA A 153 7.52 -8.44 8.89
CA ALA A 153 6.39 -7.88 9.60
C ALA A 153 5.14 -8.74 9.45
N GLY A 154 4.99 -9.40 8.29
CA GLY A 154 3.89 -10.32 8.06
C GLY A 154 4.05 -11.17 6.80
N LEU A 155 3.55 -12.40 6.84
CA LEU A 155 3.36 -13.27 5.67
C LEU A 155 1.97 -13.90 5.74
N TRP A 156 1.13 -13.70 4.73
CA TRP A 156 -0.25 -14.21 4.70
C TRP A 156 -0.72 -14.55 3.28
N ARG A 157 -1.90 -15.18 3.21
CA ARG A 157 -2.68 -15.37 1.98
C ARG A 157 -4.06 -14.72 2.12
N GLY A 158 -4.82 -14.66 1.03
CA GLY A 158 -6.21 -14.17 1.06
C GLY A 158 -6.34 -12.66 0.82
N GLY A 159 -5.47 -12.11 -0.02
CA GLY A 159 -5.52 -10.71 -0.45
C GLY A 159 -4.24 -9.94 -0.12
N PHE A 160 -4.14 -8.73 -0.65
CA PHE A 160 -3.01 -7.83 -0.41
C PHE A 160 -3.15 -7.16 0.96
N LEU A 161 -3.81 -6.01 1.04
CA LEU A 161 -3.96 -5.23 2.26
C LEU A 161 -5.42 -4.78 2.46
N ASN A 162 -5.86 -4.71 3.70
CA ASN A 162 -7.07 -3.98 4.07
C ASN A 162 -6.70 -2.52 4.36
N ILE A 163 -7.17 -1.64 3.49
CA ILE A 163 -6.90 -0.20 3.49
C ILE A 163 -8.15 0.65 3.72
N GLN A 164 -9.30 0.04 4.00
CA GLN A 164 -10.61 0.70 3.93
C GLN A 164 -10.78 1.84 4.94
N GLU A 165 -10.07 1.78 6.07
CA GLU A 165 -10.12 2.81 7.11
C GLU A 165 -8.99 3.85 6.95
N THR A 166 -8.18 3.74 5.91
CA THR A 166 -6.97 4.57 5.71
C THR A 166 -7.21 5.68 4.70
N GLN A 167 -6.25 6.61 4.64
CA GLN A 167 -6.21 7.65 3.62
C GLN A 167 -6.19 7.08 2.18
N HIS A 168 -5.81 5.82 1.96
CA HIS A 168 -5.85 5.25 0.62
C HIS A 168 -7.28 5.02 0.10
N ALA A 169 -8.28 4.91 0.98
CA ALA A 169 -9.68 4.69 0.62
C ALA A 169 -10.62 5.85 1.03
N LEU A 170 -10.24 6.65 2.02
CA LEU A 170 -11.07 7.72 2.58
C LEU A 170 -10.38 9.08 2.47
N ALA A 171 -11.17 10.15 2.28
CA ALA A 171 -10.65 11.52 2.28
C ALA A 171 -9.98 11.88 3.62
N ARG A 172 -10.51 11.27 4.68
CA ARG A 172 -9.97 11.28 6.03
C ARG A 172 -10.07 9.86 6.59
N GLY A 173 -9.02 9.08 6.42
CA GLY A 173 -8.89 7.77 7.04
C GLY A 173 -8.03 7.84 8.28
N GLU A 174 -8.58 7.43 9.41
CA GLU A 174 -7.92 7.47 10.73
C GLU A 174 -7.38 6.10 11.18
N GLY A 175 -7.67 5.06 10.39
CA GLY A 175 -7.22 3.70 10.64
C GLY A 175 -5.84 3.40 10.09
N THR A 176 -5.41 2.17 10.30
CA THR A 176 -4.13 1.63 9.86
C THR A 176 -4.33 0.61 8.74
N VAL A 177 -3.38 0.54 7.84
CA VAL A 177 -3.22 -0.56 6.88
C VAL A 177 -3.07 -1.87 7.67
N MET A 178 -3.92 -2.85 7.38
CA MET A 178 -3.89 -4.16 8.01
C MET A 178 -3.68 -5.26 6.96
N PRO A 179 -3.15 -6.44 7.34
CA PRO A 179 -3.21 -7.61 6.48
C PRO A 179 -4.66 -7.89 6.04
N ALA A 180 -4.87 -8.14 4.74
CA ALA A 180 -6.20 -8.54 4.24
C ALA A 180 -6.60 -9.95 4.72
N GLY A 181 -5.60 -10.80 4.96
CA GLY A 181 -5.76 -12.17 5.46
C GLY A 181 -5.15 -12.39 6.82
N LYS A 182 -5.15 -13.66 7.26
CA LYS A 182 -4.54 -14.05 8.53
C LYS A 182 -3.06 -14.34 8.33
N LEU A 183 -2.22 -13.85 9.24
CA LEU A 183 -0.80 -14.17 9.26
C LEU A 183 -0.60 -15.69 9.41
N GLU A 184 0.28 -16.25 8.59
CA GLU A 184 0.60 -17.67 8.61
C GLU A 184 1.52 -17.99 9.80
N LYS A 185 0.90 -18.44 10.90
CA LYS A 185 1.61 -18.93 12.08
C LYS A 185 2.66 -19.96 11.67
N GLY A 186 3.83 -19.87 12.30
CA GLY A 186 4.98 -20.73 12.01
C GLY A 186 5.90 -20.23 10.90
N LEU A 187 5.44 -19.31 10.04
CA LEU A 187 6.22 -18.77 8.93
C LEU A 187 6.70 -17.32 9.14
N GLN A 188 6.37 -16.71 10.28
CA GLN A 188 6.72 -15.32 10.61
C GLN A 188 8.13 -15.16 11.18
N GLY A 189 8.95 -16.21 11.18
CA GLY A 189 10.21 -16.25 11.92
C GLY A 189 11.42 -15.65 11.20
N TRP A 190 11.22 -14.96 10.07
CA TRP A 190 12.30 -14.33 9.32
C TRP A 190 12.89 -13.16 10.12
N GLN A 191 14.03 -13.40 10.74
CA GLN A 191 14.67 -12.46 11.65
C GLN A 191 16.20 -12.50 11.50
N TRP A 192 16.82 -11.36 11.18
CA TRP A 192 18.27 -11.26 11.15
C TRP A 192 18.87 -11.22 12.56
N GLY A 193 19.99 -11.91 12.74
CA GLY A 193 20.84 -11.80 13.91
C GLY A 193 21.93 -10.76 13.69
N TYR A 194 22.39 -10.16 14.78
CA TYR A 194 23.42 -9.12 14.78
C TYR A 194 24.49 -9.45 15.82
N ASP A 195 25.74 -9.14 15.51
CA ASP A 195 26.90 -9.47 16.35
C ASP A 195 26.92 -10.96 16.75
N GLY A 196 26.50 -11.84 15.83
CA GLY A 196 26.49 -13.30 16.02
C GLY A 196 25.36 -13.84 16.92
N THR A 197 24.31 -13.07 17.19
CA THR A 197 23.15 -13.53 17.97
C THR A 197 21.81 -13.03 17.43
N LEU A 198 20.77 -13.86 17.51
CA LEU A 198 19.38 -13.45 17.28
C LEU A 198 18.75 -12.74 18.49
N ASP A 199 19.42 -12.78 19.63
CA ASP A 199 18.97 -12.24 20.91
C ASP A 199 19.83 -11.03 21.33
N TYR A 200 20.01 -10.10 20.40
CA TYR A 200 20.74 -8.85 20.60
C TYR A 200 19.96 -7.88 21.50
N SER A 201 20.68 -7.02 22.22
CA SER A 201 20.07 -6.03 23.12
C SER A 201 19.32 -4.95 22.33
N ARG A 202 18.14 -4.56 22.84
CA ARG A 202 17.32 -3.46 22.32
C ARG A 202 17.37 -2.19 23.19
N GLU A 203 18.33 -2.09 24.12
CA GLU A 203 18.41 -0.94 25.04
C GLU A 203 18.71 0.38 24.31
N ASN A 204 19.48 0.33 23.22
CA ASN A 204 19.92 1.51 22.46
C ASN A 204 19.39 1.54 21.02
N VAL A 205 18.27 0.87 20.76
CA VAL A 205 17.58 0.97 19.46
C VAL A 205 16.50 2.02 19.53
N LEU A 206 16.27 2.71 18.42
CA LEU A 206 15.17 3.66 18.31
C LEU A 206 13.84 2.90 18.41
N PRO A 207 12.87 3.37 19.22
CA PRO A 207 11.59 2.66 19.37
C PRO A 207 10.77 2.62 18.08
N ARG A 208 10.90 3.64 17.23
CA ARG A 208 10.11 3.87 16.01
C ARG A 208 10.97 4.22 14.80
N GLY A 209 12.23 3.81 14.82
CA GLY A 209 13.23 4.14 13.81
C GLY A 209 14.07 2.92 13.42
N PRO A 210 14.99 3.09 12.46
CA PRO A 210 15.85 2.02 12.00
C PRO A 210 16.76 1.48 13.10
N LEU A 211 17.17 0.22 12.95
CA LEU A 211 18.28 -0.33 13.71
C LEU A 211 19.58 0.45 13.44
N PRO A 212 20.56 0.41 14.35
CA PRO A 212 21.86 1.04 14.13
C PRO A 212 22.52 0.59 12.82
N GLU A 213 23.06 1.54 12.06
CA GLU A 213 23.65 1.30 10.72
C GLU A 213 24.76 0.23 10.72
N LYS A 214 25.49 0.09 11.82
CA LYS A 214 26.52 -0.96 11.99
C LYS A 214 25.95 -2.39 11.86
N TRP A 215 24.66 -2.56 12.18
CA TRP A 215 23.96 -3.82 12.18
C TRP A 215 23.15 -3.99 10.91
N MET A 216 22.41 -2.96 10.52
CA MET A 216 21.52 -3.03 9.38
C MET A 216 21.42 -1.68 8.69
N ARG A 217 21.45 -1.69 7.35
CA ARG A 217 21.14 -0.54 6.50
C ARG A 217 20.22 -0.98 5.38
N PHE A 218 19.05 -0.36 5.27
CA PHE A 218 18.22 -0.50 4.07
C PHE A 218 18.73 0.45 2.98
N ASN A 219 19.10 -0.08 1.81
CA ASN A 219 19.65 0.72 0.71
C ASN A 219 18.56 1.19 -0.26
N GLY A 220 17.40 0.51 -0.27
CA GLY A 220 16.31 0.75 -1.20
C GLY A 220 15.84 -0.54 -1.86
N TYR A 221 15.05 -0.41 -2.92
CA TYR A 221 14.60 -1.55 -3.72
C TYR A 221 14.52 -1.22 -5.20
N TYR A 222 14.88 -2.20 -6.02
CA TYR A 222 14.68 -2.16 -7.46
C TYR A 222 13.33 -2.76 -7.80
N VAL A 223 12.75 -2.39 -8.93
CA VAL A 223 11.55 -3.00 -9.46
C VAL A 223 11.87 -3.63 -10.80
N HIS A 224 11.53 -4.92 -10.96
CA HIS A 224 11.68 -5.62 -12.23
C HIS A 224 10.43 -6.47 -12.49
N SER A 225 9.71 -6.16 -13.56
CA SER A 225 8.47 -6.88 -13.93
C SER A 225 7.45 -6.97 -12.78
N GLY A 226 7.28 -5.88 -12.02
CA GLY A 226 6.33 -5.79 -10.90
C GLY A 226 6.75 -6.53 -9.63
N ILE A 227 8.00 -6.98 -9.52
CA ILE A 227 8.53 -7.63 -8.32
C ILE A 227 9.64 -6.75 -7.72
N PRO A 228 9.64 -6.49 -6.40
CA PRO A 228 10.72 -5.78 -5.75
C PRO A 228 11.95 -6.66 -5.54
N ILE A 229 13.13 -6.12 -5.81
CA ILE A 229 14.43 -6.66 -5.39
C ILE A 229 14.98 -5.72 -4.33
N LEU A 230 14.90 -6.15 -3.08
CA LEU A 230 15.37 -5.40 -1.91
C LEU A 230 16.89 -5.37 -1.91
N SER A 231 17.46 -4.22 -1.56
CA SER A 231 18.90 -4.07 -1.30
C SER A 231 19.12 -3.58 0.11
N TYR A 232 19.93 -4.30 0.87
CA TYR A 232 20.26 -3.94 2.25
C TYR A 232 21.59 -4.56 2.68
N THR A 233 22.03 -4.22 3.88
CA THR A 233 23.26 -4.71 4.48
C THR A 233 22.96 -5.24 5.87
N ILE A 234 23.53 -6.39 6.24
CA ILE A 234 23.46 -6.98 7.59
C ILE A 234 24.88 -7.23 8.07
N ASP A 235 25.27 -6.67 9.22
CA ASP A 235 26.62 -6.72 9.79
C ASP A 235 27.73 -6.45 8.74
N GLY A 236 27.50 -5.46 7.87
CA GLY A 236 28.41 -5.05 6.80
C GLY A 236 28.39 -5.93 5.53
N ARG A 237 27.64 -7.03 5.50
CA ARG A 237 27.49 -7.90 4.32
C ARG A 237 26.31 -7.45 3.46
N GLU A 238 26.57 -7.18 2.18
CA GLU A 238 25.54 -6.76 1.21
C GLU A 238 24.60 -7.93 0.87
N ILE A 239 23.32 -7.62 0.75
CA ILE A 239 22.26 -8.58 0.45
C ILE A 239 21.33 -7.98 -0.60
N LEU A 240 21.09 -8.72 -1.69
CA LEU A 240 19.90 -8.57 -2.51
C LEU A 240 18.89 -9.65 -2.14
N GLU A 241 17.64 -9.29 -1.94
CA GLU A 241 16.55 -10.24 -1.66
C GLU A 241 15.38 -10.02 -2.61
N MET A 242 14.89 -11.10 -3.21
CA MET A 242 13.70 -11.09 -4.04
C MET A 242 12.76 -12.21 -3.60
N PRO A 243 11.51 -11.90 -3.23
CA PRO A 243 10.53 -12.94 -3.03
C PRO A 243 10.01 -13.47 -4.37
N SER A 244 9.70 -14.76 -4.41
CA SER A 244 9.22 -15.45 -5.61
C SER A 244 8.10 -16.42 -5.25
N ALA A 245 7.18 -16.65 -6.18
CA ALA A 245 6.29 -17.79 -6.09
C ALA A 245 7.15 -19.06 -5.94
N GLY A 246 6.86 -19.87 -4.91
CA GLY A 246 7.80 -20.87 -4.43
C GLY A 246 8.16 -21.94 -5.45
N SER A 247 9.35 -22.51 -5.29
CA SER A 247 9.77 -23.73 -6.00
C SER A 247 8.98 -24.94 -5.49
N LEU A 248 8.56 -24.91 -4.22
CA LEU A 248 7.59 -25.83 -3.63
C LEU A 248 6.17 -25.44 -4.07
N ALA A 249 5.33 -26.42 -4.42
CA ALA A 249 3.93 -26.17 -4.76
C ALA A 249 3.25 -25.41 -3.60
N ASP A 250 2.61 -24.29 -3.92
CA ASP A 250 2.00 -23.35 -2.97
C ASP A 250 2.95 -22.72 -1.94
N GLY A 251 4.26 -22.91 -2.06
CA GLY A 251 5.27 -22.29 -1.19
C GLY A 251 5.60 -20.85 -1.58
N ILE A 252 6.46 -20.22 -0.79
CA ILE A 252 7.11 -18.96 -1.13
C ILE A 252 8.63 -19.15 -1.05
N ASP A 253 9.33 -18.63 -2.05
CA ASP A 253 10.79 -18.60 -2.09
C ASP A 253 11.28 -17.20 -1.74
N ARG A 254 12.39 -17.14 -1.01
CA ARG A 254 13.21 -15.95 -0.88
C ARG A 254 14.56 -16.23 -1.49
N VAL A 255 14.83 -15.57 -2.61
CA VAL A 255 16.11 -15.63 -3.32
C VAL A 255 16.99 -14.54 -2.73
N LEU A 256 18.13 -14.94 -2.20
CA LEU A 256 19.15 -14.07 -1.61
C LEU A 256 20.40 -14.10 -2.48
N GLU A 257 20.93 -12.94 -2.84
CA GLU A 257 22.30 -12.81 -3.32
C GLU A 257 23.13 -12.17 -2.22
N LEU A 258 24.00 -12.97 -1.59
CA LEU A 258 24.77 -12.59 -0.42
C LEU A 258 26.19 -12.23 -0.86
N GLY A 259 26.60 -10.99 -0.65
CA GLY A 259 27.96 -10.52 -0.92
C GLY A 259 29.03 -11.26 -0.11
N ALA A 260 30.30 -10.93 -0.36
CA ALA A 260 31.39 -11.37 0.50
C ALA A 260 31.23 -10.77 1.90
N GLY A 261 31.55 -11.52 2.95
CA GLY A 261 31.39 -11.06 4.32
C GLY A 261 31.52 -12.17 5.35
N ASN A 262 31.35 -11.79 6.61
CA ASN A 262 31.40 -12.68 7.77
C ASN A 262 30.17 -13.61 7.84
N GLU A 263 30.19 -14.53 8.81
CA GLU A 263 29.04 -15.36 9.14
C GLU A 263 27.83 -14.50 9.54
N LEU A 264 26.64 -14.89 9.07
CA LEU A 264 25.36 -14.31 9.51
C LEU A 264 24.46 -15.39 10.12
N LEU A 265 23.61 -14.98 11.05
CA LEU A 265 22.52 -15.81 11.57
C LEU A 265 21.18 -15.28 11.08
N LEU A 266 20.32 -16.18 10.61
CA LEU A 266 18.98 -15.87 10.15
C LEU A 266 17.99 -16.82 10.79
N GLY A 267 17.07 -16.32 11.62
CA GLY A 267 15.83 -17.02 11.91
C GLY A 267 15.01 -17.12 10.63
N ILE A 268 14.51 -18.31 10.29
CA ILE A 268 13.71 -18.54 9.08
C ILE A 268 12.29 -19.01 9.40
N ALA A 269 12.05 -19.53 10.60
CA ALA A 269 10.73 -19.92 11.10
C ALA A 269 10.68 -19.86 12.63
N ASP A 270 9.51 -19.53 13.18
CA ASP A 270 9.27 -19.48 14.62
C ASP A 270 8.25 -20.56 15.01
N TRP A 271 8.73 -21.59 15.72
CA TRP A 271 7.93 -22.73 16.15
C TRP A 271 7.69 -22.76 17.66
N SER A 272 7.94 -21.64 18.35
CA SER A 272 7.73 -21.52 19.80
C SER A 272 6.27 -21.67 20.22
N GLY A 273 5.33 -21.24 19.37
CA GLY A 273 3.89 -21.31 19.62
C GLY A 273 3.24 -22.66 19.29
N TYR A 274 4.00 -23.69 18.95
CA TYR A 274 3.51 -25.04 18.64
C TYR A 274 3.75 -26.01 19.78
N ASP A 275 3.14 -27.20 19.68
CA ASP A 275 3.31 -28.27 20.67
C ASP A 275 4.80 -28.53 20.93
N PRO A 276 5.26 -28.45 22.20
CA PRO A 276 6.62 -28.81 22.58
C PRO A 276 7.06 -30.19 22.08
N ASP A 277 6.13 -31.13 21.97
CA ASP A 277 6.37 -32.51 21.54
C ASP A 277 6.14 -32.71 20.02
N ALA A 278 5.86 -31.63 19.26
CA ALA A 278 5.74 -31.70 17.81
C ALA A 278 6.98 -32.34 17.18
N LYS A 279 6.76 -33.30 16.29
CA LYS A 279 7.84 -34.01 15.62
C LYS A 279 8.53 -33.09 14.63
N ILE A 280 9.80 -32.80 14.91
CA ILE A 280 10.68 -31.98 14.09
C ILE A 280 11.78 -32.85 13.50
N VAL A 281 12.01 -32.71 12.20
CA VAL A 281 13.12 -33.34 11.48
C VAL A 281 13.98 -32.24 10.90
N ILE A 282 15.28 -32.27 11.18
CA ILE A 282 16.26 -31.33 10.63
C ILE A 282 17.37 -32.15 9.98
N GLU A 283 17.61 -31.87 8.71
CA GLU A 283 18.70 -32.42 7.91
C GLU A 283 19.62 -31.27 7.46
N LYS A 284 20.57 -31.55 6.56
CA LYS A 284 21.57 -30.56 6.14
C LYS A 284 20.93 -29.33 5.48
N ASP A 285 20.00 -29.56 4.55
CA ASP A 285 19.44 -28.55 3.63
C ASP A 285 17.92 -28.38 3.80
N ARG A 286 17.32 -29.06 4.78
CA ARG A 286 15.88 -29.03 5.00
C ARG A 286 15.53 -29.20 6.46
N ALA A 287 14.38 -28.66 6.82
CA ALA A 287 13.74 -28.91 8.10
C ALA A 287 12.23 -29.02 7.91
N SER A 288 11.58 -29.82 8.74
CA SER A 288 10.12 -29.91 8.75
C SER A 288 9.58 -30.14 10.15
N MET A 289 8.41 -29.57 10.42
CA MET A 289 7.64 -29.79 11.64
C MET A 289 6.24 -30.28 11.28
N GLU A 290 5.86 -31.43 11.83
CA GLU A 290 4.52 -31.99 11.69
C GLU A 290 3.50 -31.10 12.42
N LEU A 291 2.37 -30.81 11.78
CA LEU A 291 1.26 -30.07 12.40
C LEU A 291 0.25 -31.08 12.99
N PRO A 292 -0.52 -30.68 14.02
CA PRO A 292 -1.58 -31.53 14.57
C PRO A 292 -2.58 -31.92 13.49
N ASP A 293 -3.05 -33.17 13.51
CA ASP A 293 -4.11 -33.63 12.63
C ASP A 293 -5.42 -32.90 12.97
N GLU A 294 -6.01 -32.24 11.98
CA GLU A 294 -7.35 -31.66 12.10
C GLU A 294 -8.41 -32.62 11.52
N PRO A 295 -9.52 -32.90 12.23
CA PRO A 295 -10.54 -33.84 11.75
C PRO A 295 -11.12 -33.42 10.40
N GLY A 296 -10.92 -34.27 9.38
CA GLY A 296 -11.40 -34.03 8.02
C GLY A 296 -10.40 -33.30 7.11
N GLU A 297 -9.23 -32.92 7.62
CA GLU A 297 -8.13 -32.38 6.83
C GLU A 297 -7.03 -33.43 6.59
N GLN A 298 -6.22 -33.21 5.55
CA GLN A 298 -5.05 -34.05 5.31
C GLN A 298 -3.94 -33.71 6.32
N PRO A 299 -3.11 -34.68 6.72
CA PRO A 299 -1.92 -34.41 7.51
C PRO A 299 -1.09 -33.32 6.84
N SER A 300 -0.70 -32.31 7.62
CA SER A 300 0.02 -31.15 7.14
C SER A 300 1.30 -30.91 7.92
N ARG A 301 2.23 -30.18 7.31
CA ARG A 301 3.50 -29.82 7.94
C ARG A 301 3.97 -28.45 7.46
N ILE A 302 4.84 -27.85 8.26
CA ILE A 302 5.68 -26.74 7.81
C ILE A 302 6.99 -27.35 7.32
N SER A 303 7.41 -26.98 6.12
CA SER A 303 8.68 -27.42 5.52
C SER A 303 9.49 -26.23 5.07
N VAL A 304 10.78 -26.28 5.37
CA VAL A 304 11.78 -25.34 4.86
C VAL A 304 12.84 -26.12 4.10
N GLN A 305 13.22 -25.58 2.94
CA GLN A 305 14.34 -26.08 2.16
C GLN A 305 15.28 -24.93 1.83
N VAL A 306 16.57 -25.19 1.90
CA VAL A 306 17.63 -24.23 1.64
C VAL A 306 18.49 -24.76 0.49
N HIS A 307 18.62 -23.98 -0.58
CA HIS A 307 19.39 -24.34 -1.76
C HIS A 307 20.45 -23.29 -2.06
N GLY A 308 21.68 -23.71 -2.35
CA GLY A 308 22.74 -22.80 -2.73
C GLY A 308 24.12 -23.47 -2.66
N PRO A 309 25.18 -22.77 -3.11
CA PRO A 309 26.54 -23.27 -3.05
C PRO A 309 27.19 -23.10 -1.67
N LEU A 310 26.61 -22.31 -0.78
CA LEU A 310 27.11 -22.10 0.59
C LEU A 310 26.87 -23.35 1.47
N GLU A 311 27.85 -23.71 2.28
CA GLU A 311 27.72 -24.78 3.28
C GLU A 311 26.97 -24.30 4.52
N THR A 312 25.68 -24.02 4.38
CA THR A 312 24.84 -23.54 5.48
C THR A 312 24.55 -24.62 6.52
N ARG A 313 24.25 -24.21 7.75
CA ARG A 313 23.82 -25.10 8.84
C ARG A 313 22.46 -24.72 9.37
N LEU A 314 21.51 -25.66 9.31
CA LEU A 314 20.20 -25.56 9.95
C LEU A 314 20.22 -26.14 11.36
N TYR A 315 19.59 -25.46 12.32
CA TYR A 315 19.37 -25.99 13.66
C TYR A 315 18.17 -25.31 14.34
N LEU A 316 17.61 -25.99 15.35
CA LEU A 316 16.61 -25.42 16.23
C LEU A 316 17.31 -24.84 17.46
N ASP A 317 17.03 -23.59 17.80
CA ASP A 317 17.58 -22.98 19.01
C ASP A 317 16.75 -23.31 20.27
N THR A 318 17.20 -22.82 21.42
CA THR A 318 16.53 -23.05 22.72
C THR A 318 15.17 -22.37 22.83
N LYS A 319 14.87 -21.39 21.97
CA LYS A 319 13.58 -20.70 21.88
C LYS A 319 12.68 -21.32 20.81
N ARG A 320 13.07 -22.44 20.20
CA ARG A 320 12.38 -23.11 19.09
C ARG A 320 12.24 -22.26 17.83
N ARG A 321 13.21 -21.38 17.57
CA ARG A 321 13.39 -20.77 16.25
C ARG A 321 14.19 -21.74 15.39
N LEU A 322 13.75 -21.94 14.15
CA LEU A 322 14.57 -22.60 13.15
C LEU A 322 15.56 -21.56 12.61
N VAL A 323 16.85 -21.82 12.81
CA VAL A 323 17.94 -20.89 12.51
C VAL A 323 18.81 -21.46 11.39
N LEU A 324 19.14 -20.58 10.46
CA LEU A 324 20.10 -20.78 9.39
C LEU A 324 21.39 -20.02 9.73
N SER A 325 22.48 -20.75 9.94
CA SER A 325 23.83 -20.20 10.00
C SER A 325 24.40 -20.16 8.58
N ILE A 326 24.68 -18.95 8.10
CA ILE A 326 25.19 -18.65 6.77
C ILE A 326 26.68 -18.37 6.91
N PRO A 327 27.58 -19.24 6.41
CA PRO A 327 29.01 -19.11 6.65
C PRO A 327 29.60 -17.84 6.01
N GLU A 328 30.79 -17.47 6.49
CA GLU A 328 31.60 -16.46 5.83
C GLU A 328 31.89 -16.85 4.37
N SER A 329 32.05 -15.85 3.51
CA SER A 329 32.39 -16.04 2.10
C SER A 329 33.27 -14.91 1.59
N GLN A 330 34.21 -15.23 0.72
CA GLN A 330 35.06 -14.26 0.02
C GLN A 330 34.49 -13.83 -1.34
N LYS A 331 33.31 -14.34 -1.72
CA LYS A 331 32.64 -14.05 -3.00
C LYS A 331 31.13 -13.92 -2.80
N SER A 332 30.47 -13.20 -3.71
CA SER A 332 29.01 -13.20 -3.78
C SER A 332 28.49 -14.61 -4.10
N GLN A 333 27.45 -15.04 -3.39
CA GLN A 333 26.82 -16.35 -3.59
C GLN A 333 25.30 -16.25 -3.43
N GLN A 334 24.58 -17.00 -4.26
CA GLN A 334 23.13 -17.07 -4.19
C GLN A 334 22.67 -18.16 -3.20
N LEU A 335 21.63 -17.87 -2.44
CA LEU A 335 20.97 -18.77 -1.51
C LEU A 335 19.45 -18.64 -1.70
N VAL A 336 18.73 -19.74 -1.78
CA VAL A 336 17.27 -19.76 -1.90
C VAL A 336 16.70 -20.45 -0.67
N VAL A 337 15.82 -19.76 0.04
CA VAL A 337 15.06 -20.34 1.16
C VAL A 337 13.61 -20.49 0.72
N SER A 338 13.18 -21.74 0.58
CA SER A 338 11.80 -22.10 0.24
C SER A 338 11.05 -22.50 1.49
N ILE A 339 9.91 -21.88 1.75
CA ILE A 339 9.04 -22.23 2.88
C ILE A 339 7.63 -22.57 2.41
N LEU A 340 7.07 -23.61 2.99
CA LEU A 340 5.73 -24.11 2.69
C LEU A 340 5.04 -24.55 3.97
N LYS A 341 3.73 -24.28 4.05
CA LYS A 341 2.81 -24.91 4.99
C LYS A 341 1.70 -25.57 4.18
N GLY A 342 1.61 -26.90 4.25
CA GLY A 342 0.67 -27.66 3.42
C GLY A 342 0.73 -29.17 3.64
N PRO A 343 -0.03 -29.94 2.84
CA PRO A 343 -0.07 -31.40 2.93
C PRO A 343 1.30 -32.07 2.73
N TYR A 344 1.47 -33.26 3.30
CA TYR A 344 2.73 -34.02 3.18
C TYR A 344 3.18 -34.28 1.73
N GLU A 345 2.26 -34.39 0.79
CA GLU A 345 2.58 -34.64 -0.63
C GLU A 345 3.12 -33.39 -1.33
N SER A 346 2.61 -32.20 -0.98
CA SER A 346 3.03 -30.90 -1.53
C SER A 346 4.47 -30.50 -1.15
N THR A 347 5.05 -31.20 -0.18
CA THR A 347 6.32 -30.90 0.47
C THR A 347 7.45 -31.84 0.02
N VAL A 348 7.19 -32.74 -0.94
CA VAL A 348 8.19 -33.66 -1.50
C VAL A 348 8.70 -33.13 -2.84
N SER A 349 9.98 -32.74 -2.86
CA SER A 349 10.80 -32.46 -4.05
C SER A 349 10.34 -31.28 -4.92
N ALA A 350 10.79 -30.08 -4.57
CA ALA A 350 11.17 -29.09 -5.58
C ALA A 350 12.63 -29.33 -5.96
N ALA A 351 12.89 -30.01 -7.07
CA ALA A 351 14.23 -29.98 -7.65
C ALA A 351 14.55 -28.52 -7.97
N GLY A 352 15.65 -28.00 -7.40
CA GLY A 352 16.03 -26.59 -7.40
C GLY A 352 15.76 -25.92 -8.73
N LYS A 353 14.67 -25.15 -8.78
CA LYS A 353 14.32 -24.37 -9.96
C LYS A 353 15.44 -23.36 -10.13
N LYS A 354 16.04 -23.29 -11.31
CA LYS A 354 17.10 -22.32 -11.57
C LYS A 354 16.52 -20.92 -11.40
N THR A 355 16.95 -20.23 -10.36
CA THR A 355 16.58 -18.85 -10.06
C THR A 355 17.44 -17.90 -10.88
N ALA A 356 16.89 -16.73 -11.22
CA ALA A 356 17.64 -15.68 -11.90
C ALA A 356 18.76 -15.15 -11.00
N GLU A 357 19.85 -14.68 -11.60
CA GLU A 357 20.90 -13.93 -10.90
C GLU A 357 20.38 -12.52 -10.63
N LEU A 358 20.24 -12.13 -9.36
CA LEU A 358 19.54 -10.90 -8.99
C LEU A 358 20.26 -9.66 -9.49
N GLY A 359 21.61 -9.68 -9.53
CA GLY A 359 22.40 -8.62 -10.15
C GLY A 359 22.07 -8.30 -11.62
N THR A 360 21.41 -9.21 -12.34
CA THR A 360 20.93 -8.95 -13.71
C THR A 360 19.58 -8.23 -13.77
N LEU A 361 18.83 -8.20 -12.67
CA LEU A 361 17.49 -7.64 -12.58
C LEU A 361 17.48 -6.19 -12.06
N ILE A 362 18.64 -5.65 -11.68
CA ILE A 362 18.80 -4.31 -11.09
C ILE A 362 19.24 -3.24 -12.11
N GLN A 363 19.09 -3.50 -13.41
CA GLN A 363 19.50 -2.60 -14.50
C GLN A 363 18.31 -1.87 -15.18
N GLY A 364 17.16 -1.85 -14.51
CA GLY A 364 15.89 -1.36 -15.04
C GLY A 364 14.99 -2.49 -15.56
N GLY A 365 13.71 -2.41 -15.25
CA GLY A 365 12.69 -3.37 -15.64
C GLY A 365 11.96 -2.94 -16.92
N PRO A 366 11.06 -3.78 -17.46
CA PRO A 366 10.06 -3.28 -18.40
C PRO A 366 9.07 -2.36 -17.67
N SER A 367 8.72 -1.22 -18.27
CA SER A 367 7.70 -0.30 -17.72
C SER A 367 6.39 -1.02 -17.36
N GLN A 368 5.93 -0.77 -16.13
CA GLN A 368 4.69 -1.29 -15.56
C GLN A 368 3.47 -0.54 -16.08
N TRP A 369 3.62 0.72 -16.47
CA TRP A 369 2.53 1.61 -16.86
C TRP A 369 2.75 2.19 -18.27
N GLN A 370 2.20 1.50 -19.27
CA GLN A 370 2.38 1.85 -20.68
C GLN A 370 1.48 3.02 -21.12
N GLU A 371 0.38 3.25 -20.41
CA GLU A 371 -0.62 4.25 -20.76
C GLU A 371 -0.17 5.67 -20.41
N THR A 372 -0.34 6.59 -21.37
CA THR A 372 -0.27 8.04 -21.13
C THR A 372 -1.68 8.61 -21.18
N LEU A 373 -2.09 9.32 -20.14
CA LEU A 373 -3.38 10.00 -20.08
C LEU A 373 -3.23 11.42 -20.60
N THR A 374 -4.27 11.96 -21.26
CA THR A 374 -4.24 13.34 -21.76
C THR A 374 -5.33 14.17 -21.13
N THR A 375 -4.99 15.39 -20.72
CA THR A 375 -5.93 16.39 -20.23
C THR A 375 -5.65 17.76 -20.87
N LEU A 376 -6.49 18.74 -20.56
CA LEU A 376 -6.36 20.13 -21.02
C LEU A 376 -6.02 21.03 -19.84
N GLY A 377 -5.28 22.10 -20.05
CA GLY A 377 -5.21 23.20 -19.10
C GLY A 377 -6.06 24.39 -19.55
N TYR A 378 -6.27 25.32 -18.63
CA TYR A 378 -6.98 26.56 -18.87
C TYR A 378 -6.10 27.72 -18.44
N LYS A 379 -5.85 28.63 -19.36
CA LYS A 379 -5.16 29.87 -19.01
C LYS A 379 -6.04 30.77 -18.18
N GLY A 380 -5.42 31.47 -17.23
CA GLY A 380 -6.03 32.56 -16.50
C GLY A 380 -6.54 33.64 -17.45
N LEU A 381 -7.66 34.27 -17.08
CA LEU A 381 -8.18 35.42 -17.80
C LEU A 381 -7.63 36.74 -17.24
N GLU A 382 -6.92 36.67 -16.12
CA GLU A 382 -6.32 37.77 -15.41
C GLU A 382 -5.26 38.46 -16.29
N GLN A 383 -5.35 39.79 -16.38
CA GLN A 383 -4.41 40.63 -17.13
C GLN A 383 -3.59 41.56 -16.21
N ASP A 384 -3.74 41.37 -14.88
CA ASP A 384 -3.13 42.21 -13.85
C ASP A 384 -1.85 41.56 -13.28
N GLY A 385 -1.47 41.88 -12.03
CA GLY A 385 -0.13 41.57 -11.47
C GLY A 385 0.25 40.10 -11.29
N TYR A 386 -0.66 39.14 -11.47
CA TYR A 386 -0.36 37.70 -11.52
C TYR A 386 -1.36 36.99 -12.46
N ALA A 387 -0.88 35.98 -13.18
CA ALA A 387 -1.71 35.06 -13.97
C ALA A 387 -1.92 33.76 -13.18
N LEU A 388 -3.12 33.18 -13.26
CA LEU A 388 -3.44 31.90 -12.66
C LEU A 388 -3.91 30.91 -13.72
N ASP A 389 -3.02 30.02 -14.13
CA ASP A 389 -3.36 28.93 -15.03
C ASP A 389 -3.78 27.69 -14.25
N THR A 390 -4.69 26.90 -14.83
CA THR A 390 -5.19 25.65 -14.26
C THR A 390 -4.72 24.48 -15.11
N LEU A 391 -3.87 23.61 -14.54
CA LEU A 391 -3.56 22.31 -15.13
C LEU A 391 -4.58 21.29 -14.61
N THR A 392 -5.38 20.68 -15.49
CA THR A 392 -6.37 19.69 -15.03
C THR A 392 -5.73 18.31 -14.81
N ILE A 393 -6.21 17.62 -13.78
CA ILE A 393 -5.86 16.23 -13.49
C ILE A 393 -6.81 15.26 -14.21
N PRO A 394 -6.37 14.04 -14.58
CA PRO A 394 -7.26 13.01 -15.10
C PRO A 394 -8.41 12.71 -14.13
N GLU A 395 -9.66 12.74 -14.60
CA GLU A 395 -10.83 12.41 -13.77
C GLU A 395 -10.86 10.94 -13.34
N SER A 396 -10.28 10.06 -14.15
CA SER A 396 -10.12 8.64 -13.88
C SER A 396 -8.83 8.12 -14.51
N ASN A 397 -8.37 6.96 -14.06
CA ASN A 397 -7.20 6.28 -14.62
C ASN A 397 -7.40 4.75 -14.55
N PRO A 398 -6.71 3.97 -15.39
CA PRO A 398 -6.82 2.50 -15.43
C PRO A 398 -6.45 1.80 -14.12
N TRP A 399 -5.69 2.48 -13.25
CA TRP A 399 -5.08 1.92 -12.04
C TRP A 399 -5.91 2.16 -10.78
N ASN A 400 -7.06 2.84 -10.90
CA ASN A 400 -7.89 3.28 -9.78
C ASN A 400 -7.10 4.07 -8.72
N ALA A 401 -6.03 4.74 -9.14
CA ALA A 401 -5.24 5.61 -8.27
C ALA A 401 -6.04 6.87 -7.96
N TRP A 402 -6.12 7.24 -6.69
CA TRP A 402 -6.80 8.47 -6.29
C TRP A 402 -5.84 9.66 -6.40
N LEU A 403 -6.05 10.50 -7.42
CA LEU A 403 -5.23 11.67 -7.69
C LEU A 403 -5.53 12.79 -6.68
N ARG A 404 -4.80 12.80 -5.57
CA ARG A 404 -4.78 13.88 -4.57
C ARG A 404 -3.38 14.47 -4.52
N THR A 405 -3.14 15.50 -5.31
CA THR A 405 -1.83 16.14 -5.44
C THR A 405 -1.31 16.63 -4.10
N ALA A 406 -0.03 16.37 -3.80
CA ALA A 406 0.61 16.71 -2.53
C ALA A 406 1.81 17.65 -2.70
N ALA A 407 2.74 17.31 -3.59
CA ALA A 407 3.90 18.14 -3.91
C ALA A 407 4.19 18.12 -5.41
N LEU A 408 4.98 19.08 -5.89
CA LEU A 408 5.48 19.11 -7.26
C LEU A 408 6.87 19.76 -7.34
N ASP A 409 7.61 19.43 -8.39
CA ASP A 409 8.81 20.14 -8.83
C ASP A 409 9.03 19.87 -10.34
N PHE A 410 10.01 20.53 -10.96
CA PHE A 410 10.27 20.43 -12.40
C PHE A 410 11.60 19.76 -12.70
N LEU A 411 11.59 18.89 -13.71
CA LEU A 411 12.79 18.40 -14.35
C LEU A 411 13.46 19.52 -15.17
N PRO A 412 14.78 19.45 -15.42
CA PRO A 412 15.50 20.46 -16.20
C PRO A 412 14.97 20.66 -17.64
N ASP A 413 14.28 19.67 -18.18
CA ASP A 413 13.66 19.71 -19.51
C ASP A 413 12.27 20.40 -19.52
N GLY A 414 11.76 20.82 -18.36
CA GLY A 414 10.49 21.51 -18.20
C GLY A 414 9.30 20.59 -17.91
N ARG A 415 9.48 19.26 -17.91
CA ARG A 415 8.43 18.33 -17.45
C ARG A 415 8.24 18.46 -15.94
N MET A 416 6.99 18.37 -15.48
CA MET A 416 6.65 18.49 -14.06
C MET A 416 6.51 17.11 -13.44
N LEU A 417 7.06 16.91 -12.25
CA LEU A 417 6.73 15.79 -11.38
C LEU A 417 5.72 16.24 -10.34
N VAL A 418 4.70 15.43 -10.11
CA VAL A 418 3.69 15.69 -9.08
C VAL A 418 3.41 14.42 -8.28
N SER A 419 3.52 14.51 -6.95
CA SER A 419 3.19 13.42 -6.05
C SER A 419 1.72 13.45 -5.68
N MET A 420 1.18 12.27 -5.39
CA MET A 420 -0.15 12.07 -4.84
C MET A 420 0.01 11.61 -3.40
N TYR A 421 -0.85 12.10 -2.50
CA TYR A 421 -0.91 11.66 -1.10
C TYR A 421 -0.94 10.13 -0.99
N GLY A 422 -1.62 9.46 -1.94
CA GLY A 422 -1.77 8.01 -1.96
C GLY A 422 -0.50 7.20 -2.24
N GLY A 423 0.63 7.82 -2.59
CA GLY A 423 1.90 7.12 -2.84
C GLY A 423 2.41 7.14 -4.28
N ASP A 424 1.70 7.81 -5.19
CA ASP A 424 2.06 7.86 -6.62
C ASP A 424 2.86 9.11 -6.95
N LEU A 425 3.75 9.03 -7.93
CA LEU A 425 4.28 10.21 -8.63
C LEU A 425 3.92 10.10 -10.10
N TRP A 426 3.56 11.24 -10.68
CA TRP A 426 3.22 11.37 -12.09
C TRP A 426 4.15 12.38 -12.75
N LEU A 427 4.62 12.02 -13.93
CA LEU A 427 5.31 12.91 -14.85
C LEU A 427 4.28 13.56 -15.76
N VAL A 428 4.33 14.88 -15.85
CA VAL A 428 3.43 15.71 -16.64
C VAL A 428 4.24 16.47 -17.67
N ASP A 429 3.96 16.18 -18.93
CA ASP A 429 4.55 16.80 -20.11
C ASP A 429 3.51 17.65 -20.85
N GLY A 430 3.95 18.53 -21.76
CA GLY A 430 3.08 19.41 -22.54
C GLY A 430 2.57 20.64 -21.78
N ILE A 431 3.30 21.09 -20.76
CA ILE A 431 3.04 22.37 -20.06
C ILE A 431 3.67 23.49 -20.90
N ASP A 432 2.91 23.96 -21.88
CA ASP A 432 3.29 25.03 -22.82
C ASP A 432 2.31 26.22 -22.78
N ASP A 433 2.55 27.24 -23.60
CA ASP A 433 1.71 28.46 -23.66
C ASP A 433 0.26 28.21 -24.13
N GLU A 434 -0.03 27.03 -24.69
CA GLU A 434 -1.35 26.66 -25.18
C GLU A 434 -2.14 25.85 -24.16
N LEU A 435 -1.45 25.01 -23.39
CA LEU A 435 -2.01 24.07 -22.42
C LEU A 435 -3.05 23.12 -23.03
N LEU A 436 -2.93 22.80 -24.32
CA LEU A 436 -3.94 21.99 -25.03
C LEU A 436 -3.68 20.48 -24.97
N GLN A 437 -2.52 20.03 -24.48
CA GLN A 437 -2.18 18.60 -24.42
C GLN A 437 -1.27 18.28 -23.24
N LEU A 438 -1.84 18.31 -22.03
CA LEU A 438 -1.14 17.84 -20.84
C LEU A 438 -1.09 16.31 -20.85
N ARG A 439 0.11 15.74 -20.87
CA ARG A 439 0.34 14.29 -20.94
C ARG A 439 0.81 13.78 -19.58
N TRP A 440 0.03 12.90 -18.99
CA TRP A 440 0.28 12.32 -17.67
C TRP A 440 0.74 10.88 -17.82
N LYS A 441 1.96 10.60 -17.37
CA LYS A 441 2.50 9.24 -17.25
C LYS A 441 2.81 8.96 -15.78
N ARG A 442 2.45 7.79 -15.28
CA ARG A 442 2.79 7.40 -13.91
C ARG A 442 4.28 7.06 -13.87
N PHE A 443 5.01 7.75 -13.00
CA PHE A 443 6.47 7.64 -12.90
C PHE A 443 6.87 6.70 -11.76
N ALA A 444 6.17 6.77 -10.62
CA ALA A 444 6.43 5.90 -9.47
C ALA A 444 5.15 5.61 -8.71
N SER A 445 5.16 4.57 -7.89
CA SER A 445 4.04 4.20 -7.02
C SER A 445 4.53 3.53 -5.74
N GLY A 446 3.63 3.44 -4.76
CA GLY A 446 3.86 2.67 -3.54
C GLY A 446 4.64 3.41 -2.47
N LEU A 447 4.90 4.71 -2.62
CA LEU A 447 5.59 5.49 -1.61
C LEU A 447 4.69 5.77 -0.39
N TYR A 448 5.30 5.94 0.78
CA TYR A 448 4.56 6.21 2.00
C TYR A 448 4.28 7.71 2.15
N GLU A 449 3.08 8.15 1.75
CA GLU A 449 2.61 9.54 1.87
C GLU A 449 3.68 10.55 1.38
N PRO A 450 3.99 10.59 0.07
CA PRO A 450 5.06 11.42 -0.49
C PRO A 450 4.63 12.90 -0.53
N LEU A 451 4.88 13.63 0.55
CA LEU A 451 4.41 15.02 0.75
C LEU A 451 5.44 16.09 0.35
N GLY A 452 6.60 15.71 -0.17
CA GLY A 452 7.59 16.65 -0.70
C GLY A 452 8.30 16.07 -1.92
N ILE A 453 8.60 16.92 -2.91
CA ILE A 453 9.47 16.59 -4.04
C ILE A 453 10.51 17.70 -4.19
N ARG A 454 11.75 17.31 -4.46
CA ARG A 454 12.80 18.22 -4.90
C ARG A 454 13.62 17.61 -6.02
N VAL A 455 13.72 18.33 -7.13
CA VAL A 455 14.64 18.01 -8.23
C VAL A 455 15.92 18.84 -8.06
N VAL A 456 17.06 18.16 -7.97
CA VAL A 456 18.38 18.79 -7.90
C VAL A 456 19.24 18.26 -9.04
N GLY A 457 19.41 19.09 -10.08
CA GLY A 457 19.97 18.61 -11.35
C GLY A 457 19.00 17.61 -11.97
N GLN A 458 19.41 16.35 -12.11
CA GLN A 458 18.56 15.25 -12.59
C GLN A 458 18.07 14.33 -11.46
N GLN A 459 18.43 14.62 -10.20
CA GLN A 459 18.08 13.78 -9.06
C GLN A 459 16.69 14.12 -8.54
N ILE A 460 15.80 13.13 -8.53
CA ILE A 460 14.44 13.25 -8.00
C ILE A 460 14.46 12.77 -6.55
N LEU A 461 14.36 13.70 -5.60
CA LEU A 461 14.24 13.40 -4.18
C LEU A 461 12.79 13.55 -3.73
N VAL A 462 12.29 12.59 -2.98
CA VAL A 462 10.92 12.56 -2.47
C VAL A 462 10.97 12.43 -0.95
N ASN A 463 10.30 13.34 -0.25
CA ASN A 463 10.09 13.22 1.18
C ASN A 463 8.85 12.36 1.43
N CYS A 464 9.06 11.16 1.95
CA CYS A 464 8.02 10.25 2.41
C CYS A 464 7.94 10.34 3.94
N LYS A 465 6.86 9.82 4.51
CA LYS A 465 6.65 9.83 5.97
C LYS A 465 7.74 9.13 6.77
N ASP A 466 8.40 8.15 6.16
CA ASP A 466 9.38 7.29 6.82
C ASP A 466 10.83 7.50 6.37
N ARG A 467 11.05 8.17 5.24
CA ARG A 467 12.39 8.34 4.65
C ARG A 467 12.42 9.36 3.51
N ILE A 468 13.62 9.79 3.15
CA ILE A 468 13.89 10.45 1.86
C ILE A 468 14.26 9.40 0.83
N VAL A 469 13.48 9.33 -0.25
CA VAL A 469 13.71 8.42 -1.37
C VAL A 469 14.29 9.17 -2.56
N ARG A 470 15.35 8.64 -3.18
CA ARG A 470 15.78 9.08 -4.51
C ARG A 470 15.25 8.10 -5.55
N LEU A 471 14.52 8.60 -6.52
CA LEU A 471 13.98 7.80 -7.62
C LEU A 471 14.94 7.85 -8.81
N HIS A 472 15.22 6.68 -9.39
CA HIS A 472 16.05 6.53 -10.58
C HIS A 472 15.28 5.82 -11.66
N ASP A 473 15.24 6.41 -12.84
CA ASP A 473 14.92 5.74 -14.10
C ASP A 473 16.26 5.23 -14.67
N LEU A 474 16.45 3.90 -14.66
CA LEU A 474 17.73 3.28 -15.03
C LEU A 474 17.80 2.96 -16.53
N ASN A 475 16.65 2.91 -17.22
CA ASN A 475 16.55 2.48 -18.60
C ASN A 475 16.07 3.60 -19.56
N GLY A 476 15.70 4.76 -19.04
CA GLY A 476 15.23 5.94 -19.77
C GLY A 476 13.80 5.81 -20.29
N ASP A 477 12.95 5.00 -19.66
CA ASP A 477 11.58 4.78 -20.10
C ASP A 477 10.55 5.68 -19.41
N ASP A 478 10.97 6.69 -18.64
CA ASP A 478 10.12 7.58 -17.84
C ASP A 478 9.34 6.84 -16.72
N GLU A 479 9.96 5.81 -16.12
CA GLU A 479 9.48 5.11 -14.93
C GLU A 479 10.63 4.91 -13.92
N ALA A 480 10.33 4.95 -12.62
CA ALA A 480 11.32 4.71 -11.58
C ALA A 480 11.57 3.20 -11.42
N ASP A 481 12.81 2.78 -11.66
CA ASP A 481 13.30 1.41 -11.49
C ASP A 481 13.94 1.17 -10.12
N PHE A 482 14.56 2.21 -9.53
CA PHE A 482 15.22 2.10 -8.23
C PHE A 482 14.74 3.18 -7.27
N TYR A 483 14.28 2.73 -6.11
CA TYR A 483 13.78 3.53 -5.01
C TYR A 483 14.87 3.54 -3.93
N GLU A 484 15.90 4.37 -4.13
CA GLU A 484 17.05 4.47 -3.24
C GLU A 484 16.63 5.08 -1.90
N ASN A 485 17.02 4.43 -0.80
CA ASN A 485 16.90 5.01 0.53
C ASN A 485 18.10 5.95 0.79
N VAL A 486 17.84 7.26 0.78
CA VAL A 486 18.88 8.26 1.02
C VAL A 486 19.06 8.51 2.50
N SER A 487 17.96 8.55 3.25
CA SER A 487 17.95 8.78 4.69
C SER A 487 16.68 8.22 5.30
N ASP A 488 16.82 7.43 6.35
CA ASP A 488 15.71 7.00 7.19
C ASP A 488 15.28 8.11 8.14
N ASP A 489 13.99 8.13 8.47
CA ASP A 489 13.49 8.88 9.62
C ASP A 489 13.74 8.08 10.91
N THR A 490 14.20 8.77 11.95
CA THR A 490 14.51 8.16 13.23
C THR A 490 13.29 7.95 14.13
N ASP A 491 12.12 8.48 13.76
CA ASP A 491 10.93 8.50 14.60
C ASP A 491 9.59 8.49 13.82
N VAL A 492 9.31 7.40 13.10
CA VAL A 492 8.12 7.25 12.25
C VAL A 492 6.88 6.98 13.08
N SER A 493 5.78 7.71 12.85
CA SER A 493 4.55 7.53 13.63
C SER A 493 3.48 6.77 12.87
N VAL A 494 2.84 5.78 13.52
CA VAL A 494 1.64 5.11 12.98
C VAL A 494 0.38 5.98 13.03
N ASN A 495 0.45 7.19 13.59
CA ASN A 495 -0.70 8.09 13.69
C ASN A 495 -0.93 8.83 12.36
N PHE A 496 -2.17 8.86 11.90
CA PHE A 496 -2.57 9.52 10.65
C PHE A 496 -2.39 11.05 10.68
N HIS A 497 -2.35 11.67 11.86
CA HIS A 497 -2.11 13.11 12.02
C HIS A 497 -0.63 13.48 12.12
N ALA A 498 0.27 12.50 12.14
CA ALA A 498 1.70 12.76 12.16
C ALA A 498 2.22 12.92 10.72
N PHE A 499 2.93 14.02 10.49
CA PHE A 499 3.65 14.32 9.26
C PHE A 499 5.10 14.59 9.65
N ASN A 500 6.02 13.94 8.95
CA ASN A 500 7.46 14.07 9.20
C ASN A 500 8.14 14.82 8.05
#